data_AF-A0A7W0LVC7-F1
#
_entry.id   AF-A0A7W0LVC7-F1
#
_cell.length_a   1.000
_cell.length_b   1.000
_cell.length_c   1.000
_cell.angle_alpha   90.00
_cell.angle_beta   90.00
_cell.angle_gamma   90.00
#
_symmetry.space_group_name_H-M   'P 1'
#
loop_
_entity.id
_entity.type
_entity.pdbx_description
1 polymer ?
#
loop_
_entity_poly.entity_id
_entity_poly.type
_entity_poly.pdbx_seq_one_letter_code
_entity_poly.pdbx_strand_id
1 'polypeptide(L)' 'DPDERVVLVITGEGLKTLDAVRGSFETTQIDPSAEAFARVYGVETVAS' A
#
# COMPACT_ATOMS: atom_id res chain seq x y z
N ASP A 1 -26.14 17.87 9.78
CA ASP A 1 -26.21 19.12 10.55
C ASP A 1 -24.78 19.64 10.72
N PRO A 2 -24.47 20.92 10.42
CA PRO A 2 -23.09 21.42 10.46
C PRO A 2 -22.42 21.37 11.85
N ASP A 3 -23.20 21.22 12.93
CA ASP A 3 -22.67 21.09 14.29
C ASP A 3 -22.51 19.63 14.75
N GLU A 4 -22.91 18.67 13.90
CA GLU A 4 -22.83 17.24 14.19
C GLU A 4 -21.42 16.69 13.97
N ARG A 5 -20.96 15.81 14.87
CA ARG A 5 -19.64 15.16 14.77
C ARG A 5 -19.81 13.65 14.69
N VAL A 6 -19.22 13.06 13.66
CA VAL A 6 -19.16 11.60 13.49
C VAL A 6 -17.79 11.11 13.94
N VAL A 7 -17.78 10.17 14.88
CA VAL A 7 -16.55 9.52 15.35
C VAL A 7 -16.65 8.03 15.08
N LEU A 8 -15.66 7.50 14.37
CA LEU A 8 -15.51 6.06 14.14
C LEU A 8 -14.36 5.55 15.01
N VAL A 9 -14.66 4.56 15.86
CA VAL A 9 -13.64 3.84 16.61
C VAL A 9 -13.34 2.54 15.88
N ILE A 10 -12.15 2.46 15.29
CA ILE A 10 -11.66 1.24 14.67
C ILE A 10 -11.08 0.36 15.78
N THR A 11 -11.83 -0.65 16.19
CA THR A 11 -11.47 -1.57 17.29
C THR A 11 -10.62 -2.75 16.84
N GLY A 12 -10.55 -2.99 15.52
CA GLY A 12 -9.70 -4.00 14.90
C GLY A 12 -8.24 -3.54 14.80
N GLU A 13 -7.30 -4.49 14.86
CA GLU A 13 -5.91 -4.27 14.50
C GLU A 13 -5.75 -4.81 13.07
N GLY A 14 -5.18 -4.01 12.15
CA GLY A 14 -5.29 -4.20 10.70
C GLY A 14 -4.76 -5.53 10.17
N LEU A 15 -3.95 -6.24 10.95
CA LEU A 15 -3.39 -7.54 10.58
C LEU A 15 -4.25 -8.74 10.99
N LYS A 16 -5.30 -8.54 11.80
CA LYS A 16 -6.21 -9.63 12.23
C LYS A 16 -7.07 -10.18 11.09
N THR A 17 -7.16 -9.47 9.97
CA THR A 17 -8.02 -9.83 8.84
C THR A 17 -7.27 -9.78 7.50
N LEU A 18 -6.01 -10.22 7.50
CA LEU A 18 -5.23 -10.36 6.26
C LEU A 18 -5.94 -11.24 5.21
N ASP A 19 -6.79 -12.18 5.63
CA ASP A 19 -7.61 -12.97 4.71
C ASP A 19 -8.73 -12.17 4.03
N ALA A 20 -9.29 -11.13 4.65
CA ALA A 20 -10.34 -10.31 4.02
C ALA A 20 -9.82 -9.42 2.88
N VAL A 21 -8.51 -9.18 2.85
CA VAL A 21 -7.83 -8.42 1.80
C VAL A 21 -6.87 -9.28 1.00
N ARG A 22 -6.92 -10.62 1.19
CA ARG A 22 -6.05 -11.54 0.45
C ARG A 22 -6.49 -11.56 -1.02
N GLY A 23 -5.56 -11.18 -1.90
CA GLY A 23 -5.83 -11.09 -3.34
C GLY A 23 -6.53 -9.79 -3.77
N SER A 24 -6.81 -8.85 -2.87
CA SER A 24 -7.22 -7.49 -3.25
C SER A 24 -6.03 -6.61 -3.68
N PHE A 25 -4.81 -7.11 -3.50
CA PHE A 25 -3.58 -6.45 -3.91
C PHE A 25 -2.89 -7.29 -5.00
N GLU A 26 -2.40 -6.61 -6.03
CA GLU A 26 -1.59 -7.22 -7.07
C GLU A 26 -0.10 -7.06 -6.75
N THR A 27 0.67 -8.14 -6.93
CA THR A 27 2.12 -8.14 -6.75
C THR A 27 2.79 -8.17 -8.12
N THR A 28 3.70 -7.21 -8.36
CA THR A 28 4.55 -7.20 -9.56
C THR A 28 5.95 -7.69 -9.20
N GLN A 29 6.39 -8.79 -9.83
CA GLN A 29 7.76 -9.30 -9.68
C GLN A 29 8.73 -8.50 -10.57
N ILE A 30 9.88 -8.13 -10.03
CA ILE A 30 10.93 -7.38 -10.73
C ILE A 30 12.31 -8.00 -10.45
N ASP A 31 13.28 -7.76 -11.34
CA ASP A 31 14.68 -8.09 -11.07
C ASP A 31 15.19 -7.30 -9.85
N PRO A 32 16.15 -7.85 -9.08
CA PRO A 32 16.66 -7.22 -7.86
C PRO A 32 17.64 -6.08 -8.16
N SER A 33 17.20 -5.05 -8.89
CA SER A 33 18.00 -3.87 -9.22
C SER A 33 17.19 -2.57 -9.11
N ALA A 34 17.87 -1.46 -8.82
CA ALA A 34 17.25 -0.15 -8.74
C ALA A 34 16.67 0.29 -10.09
N GLU A 35 17.33 -0.07 -11.19
CA GLU A 35 16.90 0.23 -12.56
C GLU A 35 15.61 -0.52 -12.91
N ALA A 36 15.48 -1.78 -12.48
CA ALA A 36 14.25 -2.54 -12.69
C ALA A 36 13.06 -1.92 -11.97
N PHE A 37 13.27 -1.45 -10.72
CA PHE A 37 12.25 -0.72 -9.97
C PHE A 37 11.87 0.61 -10.64
N ALA A 38 12.87 1.42 -11.00
CA ALA A 38 12.68 2.69 -11.68
C ALA A 38 11.91 2.55 -13.00
N ARG A 39 12.22 1.52 -13.79
CA ARG A 39 11.52 1.22 -15.05
C ARG A 39 10.04 0.89 -14.83
N VAL A 40 9.70 0.13 -13.79
CA VAL A 40 8.31 -0.28 -13.53
C VAL A 40 7.48 0.86 -12.92
N TYR A 41 8.05 1.65 -12.02
CA TYR A 41 7.32 2.66 -11.26
C TYR A 41 7.59 4.12 -11.68
N GLY A 42 8.42 4.34 -12.70
CA GLY A 42 8.69 5.66 -13.26
C GLY A 42 9.42 6.61 -12.30
N VAL A 43 10.23 6.06 -11.39
CA VAL A 43 11.02 6.85 -10.44
C VAL A 43 12.45 7.05 -10.95
N GLU A 44 13.08 8.17 -10.60
CA GLU A 44 14.48 8.42 -10.95
C GLU A 44 15.42 7.61 -10.03
N THR A 45 16.42 6.94 -10.61
CA THR A 45 17.48 6.30 -9.82
C THR A 45 18.54 7.33 -9.45
N VAL A 46 18.86 7.45 -8.16
CA VAL A 46 20.06 8.17 -7.74
C VAL A 46 21.28 7.28 -7.92
N ALA A 47 22.24 7.72 -8.74
CA ALA A 47 23.54 7.05 -8.84
C ALA A 47 24.33 7.27 -7.53
N SER A 48 24.89 6.20 -6.98
CA SER A 48 25.81 6.23 -5.83
C SER A 48 27.23 6.62 -6.25
#